data_AF-A0A257HZT5-F1
#
_entry.id   AF-A0A257HZT5-F1
#
_cell.length_a   1.000
_cell.length_b   1.000
_cell.length_c   1.000
_cell.angle_alpha   90.00
_cell.angle_beta   90.00
_cell.angle_gamma   90.00
#
_symmetry.space_group_name_H-M   'P 1'
#
loop_
_entity.id
_entity.type
_entity.pdbx_description
1 polymer ?
#
loop_
_entity_poly.entity_id
_entity_poly.type
_entity_poly.pdbx_seq_one_letter_code
_entity_poly.pdbx_strand_id
1 'polypeptide(L)'
;MTYSSPYLKQQYSSTLPLPALHSLDAADMDQREWLLNLLTENQQQDLLSNFSWAKEIKQFGGFLNNIVFSFGAGMVMRKIVRRNKRLNHILQFKELQQVRSNIEKGSFAYDTLLFGLKPWQVLENKSHLANLVCLAILFGDEFIDGIAQLYGKQEVRAILANPKIDFSLRFKLTGHGAELYYEFDIRELLPDWVLDSVNEKYGISYRDFYAHLLFLLTEMNLHLGKLLAHQIKPAASLICQVCNKCFDTYKTDLAQYRHDYSMEELLSYQQRKDDQIIQVLLELRCVLLNKHLKTYQRHFANWSLMVRSMQVYDDIQDLALDCGYQMNFVCYFAHQFFPKEWNWLQEHQAELIQLKGLEQQMMVSLNMPASVLLSMQYAKQLVQGNLNWVQQKITGYLWKKNWFGWNKDLTAAEREAFGAVAKLEMGKLSISFTEKIQLLQSKILSVKDPLISEDLLYAHLANTVLLDPELCKNFMSCLNTKDRYFLQQQFFQFPTQQKAALVKRWLLQLGF
;
A
#
# COMPACT_ATOMS: atom_id res chain seq x y z
N MET A 1 -7.49 19.49 49.25
CA MET A 1 -6.45 18.58 49.80
C MET A 1 -5.86 17.81 48.65
N THR A 2 -4.69 18.25 48.24
CA THR A 2 -3.86 17.77 47.14
C THR A 2 -3.22 16.44 47.52
N TYR A 3 -3.47 15.39 46.74
CA TYR A 3 -2.64 14.18 46.74
C TYR A 3 -1.70 14.28 45.54
N SER A 4 -0.48 14.74 45.80
CA SER A 4 0.68 14.63 44.94
C SER A 4 1.25 13.21 45.03
N SER A 5 1.21 12.46 43.93
CA SER A 5 1.91 11.18 43.80
C SER A 5 3.38 11.43 43.42
N PRO A 6 4.36 10.91 44.19
CA PRO A 6 5.78 11.19 44.02
C PRO A 6 6.43 10.09 43.14
N TYR A 7 6.27 10.16 41.83
CA TYR A 7 7.10 9.39 40.89
C TYR A 7 7.37 10.22 39.62
N LEU A 8 8.04 11.34 39.81
CA LEU A 8 8.68 12.13 38.77
C LEU A 8 10.08 12.50 39.27
N LYS A 9 11.04 11.62 38.96
CA LYS A 9 12.48 11.87 38.78
C LYS A 9 13.22 10.53 38.73
N GLN A 10 13.09 9.83 37.61
CA GLN A 10 14.23 9.09 37.07
C GLN A 10 14.54 9.73 35.73
N GLN A 11 15.62 10.50 35.69
CA GLN A 11 16.33 10.80 34.45
C GLN A 11 16.78 9.45 33.88
N TYR A 12 16.01 8.90 32.94
CA TYR A 12 16.51 7.84 32.10
C TYR A 12 17.46 8.48 31.10
N SER A 13 18.74 8.21 31.32
CA SER A 13 19.86 8.59 30.48
C SER A 13 19.59 8.17 29.04
N SER A 14 19.20 9.13 28.22
CA SER A 14 19.32 9.09 26.76
C SER A 14 20.78 9.31 26.40
N THR A 15 21.63 8.30 26.60
CA THR A 15 22.95 8.29 25.97
C THR A 15 23.22 6.89 25.45
N LEU A 16 23.12 6.74 24.13
CA LEU A 16 23.91 5.74 23.41
C LEU A 16 25.37 5.90 23.88
N PRO A 17 26.12 4.81 24.10
CA PRO A 17 27.55 4.93 24.31
C PRO A 17 28.18 5.60 23.07
N LEU A 18 28.62 6.84 23.24
CA LEU A 18 29.26 7.69 22.22
C LEU A 18 30.43 7.06 21.43
N PRO A 19 31.19 6.04 21.89
CA PRO A 19 32.34 5.57 21.12
C PRO A 19 32.00 4.86 19.80
N ALA A 20 30.74 4.46 19.58
CA ALA A 20 30.32 3.76 18.36
C ALA A 20 29.77 4.69 17.25
N LEU A 21 29.65 6.00 17.51
CA LEU A 21 29.15 7.01 16.57
C LEU A 21 30.27 7.81 15.90
N HIS A 22 31.52 7.68 16.37
CA HIS A 22 32.65 8.48 15.91
C HIS A 22 33.48 7.84 14.78
N SER A 23 32.99 6.80 14.11
CA SER A 23 33.71 6.13 13.01
C SER A 23 32.95 6.06 11.69
N LEU A 24 31.94 6.91 11.46
CA LEU A 24 31.08 6.83 10.26
C LEU A 24 30.94 8.20 9.57
N ASP A 25 30.75 8.17 8.25
CA ASP A 25 30.66 9.33 7.37
C ASP A 25 29.40 10.18 7.64
N ALA A 26 29.46 11.47 7.33
CA ALA A 26 28.38 12.43 7.63
C ALA A 26 27.02 12.08 6.97
N ALA A 27 27.02 11.40 5.82
CA ALA A 27 25.79 10.94 5.15
C ALA A 27 25.08 9.79 5.90
N ASP A 28 25.83 9.00 6.68
CA ASP A 28 25.28 7.92 7.53
C ASP A 28 24.63 8.47 8.80
N MET A 29 25.07 9.66 9.25
CA MET A 29 24.49 10.34 10.41
C MET A 29 23.10 10.88 10.13
N ASP A 30 22.88 11.55 9.00
CA ASP A 30 21.59 12.16 8.65
C ASP A 30 20.47 11.10 8.49
N GLN A 31 20.80 9.93 7.94
CA GLN A 31 19.84 8.83 7.75
C GLN A 31 19.46 8.15 9.06
N ARG A 32 20.43 7.94 9.96
CA ARG A 32 20.16 7.42 11.31
C ARG A 32 19.40 8.41 12.17
N GLU A 33 19.70 9.70 12.05
CA GLU A 33 18.96 10.76 12.74
C GLU A 33 17.49 10.79 12.30
N TRP A 34 17.23 10.67 10.99
CA TRP A 34 15.86 10.56 10.48
C TRP A 34 15.10 9.38 11.10
N LEU A 35 15.73 8.21 11.19
CA LEU A 35 15.13 7.03 11.81
C LEU A 35 14.88 7.21 13.31
N LEU A 36 15.82 7.79 14.04
CA LEU A 36 15.66 8.07 15.47
C LEU A 36 14.53 9.07 15.73
N ASN A 37 14.40 10.09 14.88
CA ASN A 37 13.29 11.03 14.94
C ASN A 37 11.95 10.35 14.66
N LEU A 38 11.88 9.51 13.62
CA LEU A 38 10.69 8.69 13.32
C LEU A 38 10.24 7.84 14.53
N LEU A 39 11.18 7.14 15.15
CA LEU A 39 10.89 6.27 16.30
C LEU A 39 10.47 7.09 17.53
N THR A 40 11.13 8.22 17.76
CA THR A 40 10.82 9.13 18.86
C THR A 40 9.43 9.75 18.71
N GLU A 41 9.06 10.20 17.51
CA GLU A 41 7.73 10.76 17.22
C GLU A 41 6.63 9.72 17.44
N ASN A 42 6.82 8.49 16.93
CA ASN A 42 5.89 7.39 17.15
C ASN A 42 5.72 7.08 18.66
N GLN A 43 6.82 7.09 19.42
CA GLN A 43 6.77 6.88 20.87
C GLN A 43 6.02 8.00 21.59
N GLN A 44 6.24 9.27 21.21
CA GLN A 44 5.49 10.40 21.76
C GLN A 44 4.00 10.29 21.46
N GLN A 45 3.62 9.90 20.23
CA GLN A 45 2.22 9.68 19.87
C GLN A 45 1.59 8.52 20.67
N ASP A 46 2.35 7.45 20.91
CA ASP A 46 1.92 6.35 21.77
C ASP A 46 1.66 6.80 23.21
N LEU A 47 2.49 7.69 23.77
CA LEU A 47 2.27 8.25 25.11
C LEU A 47 1.01 9.13 25.18
N LEU A 48 0.64 9.78 24.08
CA LEU A 48 -0.58 10.60 23.98
C LEU A 48 -1.84 9.78 23.70
N SER A 49 -1.72 8.49 23.43
CA SER A 49 -2.83 7.61 23.04
C SER A 49 -3.74 7.26 24.24
N ASN A 50 -4.62 8.19 24.61
CA ASN A 50 -5.62 7.95 25.64
C ASN A 50 -6.92 7.42 25.04
N PHE A 51 -7.17 6.12 25.23
CA PHE A 51 -8.42 5.51 24.82
C PHE A 51 -9.61 6.04 25.60
N SER A 52 -10.70 6.35 24.89
CA SER A 52 -11.99 6.64 25.50
C SER A 52 -13.10 5.96 24.72
N TRP A 53 -13.80 5.02 25.35
CA TRP A 53 -14.99 4.37 24.77
C TRP A 53 -16.05 5.39 24.36
N ALA A 54 -16.25 6.44 25.16
CA ALA A 54 -17.20 7.50 24.83
C ALA A 54 -16.79 8.27 23.55
N LYS A 55 -15.50 8.55 23.38
CA LYS A 55 -14.97 9.18 22.16
C LYS A 55 -15.14 8.26 20.95
N GLU A 56 -14.85 6.98 21.09
CA GLU A 56 -14.98 5.98 20.02
C GLU A 56 -16.43 5.84 19.56
N ILE A 57 -17.39 5.71 20.49
CA ILE A 57 -18.82 5.62 20.17
C ILE A 57 -19.31 6.90 19.47
N LYS A 58 -18.87 8.08 19.94
CA LYS A 58 -19.23 9.36 19.32
C LYS A 58 -18.73 9.44 17.87
N GLN A 59 -17.48 9.03 17.62
CA GLN A 59 -16.89 9.02 16.28
C GLN A 59 -17.61 8.01 15.37
N PHE A 60 -17.91 6.81 15.88
CA PHE A 60 -18.65 5.79 15.15
C PHE A 60 -20.09 6.23 14.81
N GLY A 61 -20.80 6.85 15.75
CA GLY A 61 -22.14 7.41 15.50
C GLY A 61 -22.14 8.48 14.41
N GLY A 62 -21.14 9.37 14.42
CA GLY A 62 -20.95 10.36 13.35
C GLY A 62 -20.67 9.72 11.99
N PHE A 63 -19.86 8.67 11.95
CA PHE A 63 -19.59 7.90 10.73
C PHE A 63 -20.84 7.19 10.19
N LEU A 64 -21.61 6.52 11.06
CA LEU A 64 -22.83 5.81 10.66
C LEU A 64 -23.85 6.73 10.00
N ASN A 65 -24.06 7.93 10.55
CA ASN A 65 -24.97 8.91 9.97
C ASN A 65 -24.60 9.28 8.52
N ASN A 66 -23.30 9.31 8.19
CA ASN A 66 -22.82 9.65 6.85
C ASN A 66 -22.88 8.46 5.86
N ILE A 67 -22.77 7.23 6.36
CA ILE A 67 -22.59 6.03 5.53
C ILE A 67 -23.90 5.28 5.26
N VAL A 68 -24.82 5.16 6.22
CA VAL A 68 -25.94 4.21 6.14
C VAL A 68 -26.78 4.39 4.87
N PHE A 69 -27.18 5.63 4.56
CA PHE A 69 -27.96 5.90 3.35
C PHE A 69 -27.12 5.90 2.08
N SER A 70 -25.88 6.39 2.19
CA SER A 70 -24.97 6.46 1.05
C SER A 70 -24.60 5.07 0.56
N PHE A 71 -24.43 4.09 1.46
CA PHE A 71 -24.03 2.73 1.14
C PHE A 71 -25.07 2.02 0.24
N GLY A 72 -26.36 2.16 0.57
CA GLY A 72 -27.44 1.61 -0.26
C GLY A 72 -27.42 2.17 -1.69
N ALA A 73 -27.28 3.49 -1.83
CA ALA A 73 -27.14 4.13 -3.14
C ALA A 73 -25.87 3.69 -3.89
N GLY A 74 -24.74 3.54 -3.17
CA GLY A 74 -23.51 2.99 -3.73
C GLY A 74 -23.69 1.58 -4.30
N MET A 75 -24.42 0.70 -3.60
CA MET A 75 -24.71 -0.65 -4.11
C MET A 75 -25.58 -0.64 -5.37
N VAL A 76 -26.58 0.24 -5.43
CA VAL A 76 -27.40 0.43 -6.65
C VAL A 76 -26.53 0.91 -7.80
N MET A 77 -25.67 1.90 -7.56
CA MET A 77 -24.79 2.45 -8.59
C MET A 77 -23.83 1.37 -9.14
N ARG A 78 -23.23 0.54 -8.27
CA ARG A 78 -22.42 -0.60 -8.73
C ARG A 78 -23.20 -1.54 -9.64
N LYS A 79 -24.46 -1.85 -9.32
CA LYS A 79 -25.33 -2.66 -10.20
C LYS A 79 -25.55 -1.98 -11.55
N ILE A 80 -25.72 -0.65 -11.59
CA ILE A 80 -25.89 0.11 -12.84
C ILE A 80 -24.62 0.07 -13.69
N VAL A 81 -23.44 0.36 -13.12
CA VAL A 81 -22.18 0.32 -13.89
C VAL A 81 -21.94 -1.09 -14.44
N ARG A 82 -22.26 -2.14 -13.67
CA ARG A 82 -22.16 -3.56 -14.10
C ARG A 82 -23.16 -3.96 -15.19
N ARG A 83 -24.13 -3.11 -15.54
CA ARG A 83 -25.04 -3.34 -16.67
C ARG A 83 -24.53 -2.73 -17.98
N ASN A 84 -23.45 -1.95 -17.98
CA ASN A 84 -22.86 -1.45 -19.21
C ASN A 84 -22.27 -2.63 -20.01
N LYS A 85 -22.99 -3.04 -21.07
CA LYS A 85 -22.64 -4.19 -21.90
C LYS A 85 -21.26 -4.06 -22.57
N ARG A 86 -20.85 -2.83 -22.93
CA ARG A 86 -19.54 -2.60 -23.59
C ARG A 86 -18.39 -2.76 -22.59
N LEU A 87 -18.50 -2.11 -21.43
CA LEU A 87 -17.52 -2.26 -20.35
C LEU A 87 -17.47 -3.71 -19.82
N ASN A 88 -18.59 -4.42 -19.77
CA ASN A 88 -18.63 -5.81 -19.32
C ASN A 88 -17.75 -6.76 -20.15
N HIS A 89 -17.47 -6.45 -21.42
CA HIS A 89 -16.57 -7.25 -22.24
C HIS A 89 -15.14 -7.25 -21.68
N ILE A 90 -14.57 -6.08 -21.41
CA ILE A 90 -13.25 -5.98 -20.76
C ILE A 90 -13.30 -6.50 -19.33
N LEU A 91 -14.45 -6.33 -18.66
CA LEU A 91 -14.59 -6.66 -17.24
C LEU A 91 -14.97 -8.12 -16.99
N GLN A 92 -14.94 -8.96 -18.03
CA GLN A 92 -15.09 -10.41 -17.90
C GLN A 92 -13.83 -11.07 -17.32
N PHE A 93 -12.67 -10.42 -17.43
CA PHE A 93 -11.43 -10.87 -16.79
C PHE A 93 -11.56 -10.74 -15.27
N LYS A 94 -11.35 -11.86 -14.56
CA LYS A 94 -11.56 -11.95 -13.11
C LYS A 94 -10.65 -11.00 -12.35
N GLU A 95 -9.45 -10.81 -12.87
CA GLU A 95 -8.39 -9.94 -12.37
C GLU A 95 -8.86 -8.48 -12.35
N LEU A 96 -9.50 -8.02 -13.44
CA LEU A 96 -10.09 -6.68 -13.51
C LEU A 96 -11.36 -6.53 -12.69
N GLN A 97 -12.12 -7.60 -12.49
CA GLN A 97 -13.32 -7.55 -11.65
C GLN A 97 -12.99 -7.17 -10.20
N GLN A 98 -11.91 -7.73 -9.65
CA GLN A 98 -11.43 -7.39 -8.31
C GLN A 98 -10.93 -5.94 -8.25
N VAL A 99 -10.07 -5.54 -9.20
CA VAL A 99 -9.54 -4.18 -9.30
C VAL A 99 -10.67 -3.16 -9.39
N ARG A 100 -11.62 -3.36 -10.30
CA ARG A 100 -12.80 -2.50 -10.44
C ARG A 100 -13.64 -2.45 -9.17
N SER A 101 -13.89 -3.59 -8.52
CA SER A 101 -14.63 -3.61 -7.25
C SER A 101 -13.92 -2.76 -6.19
N ASN A 102 -12.58 -2.76 -6.17
CA ASN A 102 -11.80 -1.92 -5.27
C ASN A 102 -11.88 -0.44 -5.68
N ILE A 103 -11.76 -0.10 -6.96
CA ILE A 103 -11.98 1.27 -7.47
C ILE A 103 -13.39 1.77 -7.11
N GLU A 104 -14.43 0.96 -7.30
CA GLU A 104 -15.81 1.31 -6.95
C GLU A 104 -16.01 1.48 -5.43
N LYS A 105 -15.23 0.78 -4.60
CA LYS A 105 -15.21 0.98 -3.14
C LYS A 105 -14.48 2.27 -2.77
N GLY A 106 -13.30 2.52 -3.34
CA GLY A 106 -12.52 3.74 -3.13
C GLY A 106 -13.27 4.98 -3.61
N SER A 107 -13.81 4.95 -4.84
CA SER A 107 -14.70 5.96 -5.41
C SER A 107 -15.84 6.31 -4.48
N PHE A 108 -16.51 5.31 -3.92
CA PHE A 108 -17.59 5.53 -2.98
C PHE A 108 -17.11 6.23 -1.72
N ALA A 109 -15.97 5.83 -1.16
CA ALA A 109 -15.36 6.51 -0.02
C ALA A 109 -15.01 7.97 -0.34
N TYR A 110 -14.40 8.26 -1.51
CA TYR A 110 -14.12 9.63 -1.92
C TYR A 110 -15.40 10.46 -2.08
N ASP A 111 -16.40 9.94 -2.78
CA ASP A 111 -17.65 10.67 -3.02
C ASP A 111 -18.38 11.00 -1.71
N THR A 112 -18.41 10.07 -0.77
CA THR A 112 -19.23 10.21 0.44
C THR A 112 -18.48 10.78 1.63
N LEU A 113 -17.25 10.33 1.88
CA LEU A 113 -16.47 10.75 3.05
C LEU A 113 -15.61 11.99 2.79
N LEU A 114 -15.10 12.14 1.56
CA LEU A 114 -14.31 13.32 1.19
C LEU A 114 -15.20 14.45 0.64
N PHE A 115 -16.02 14.16 -0.39
CA PHE A 115 -16.83 15.19 -1.06
C PHE A 115 -18.21 15.41 -0.43
N GLY A 116 -18.61 14.57 0.54
CA GLY A 116 -19.88 14.72 1.26
C GLY A 116 -21.10 14.60 0.36
N LEU A 117 -21.03 13.82 -0.73
CA LEU A 117 -22.15 13.64 -1.65
C LEU A 117 -23.28 12.91 -0.95
N LYS A 118 -24.50 13.42 -1.17
CA LYS A 118 -25.72 12.79 -0.68
C LYS A 118 -26.06 11.57 -1.54
N PRO A 119 -26.83 10.59 -1.01
CA PRO A 119 -27.08 9.32 -1.68
C PRO A 119 -27.60 9.46 -3.13
N TRP A 120 -28.52 10.39 -3.39
CA TRP A 120 -29.05 10.59 -4.75
C TRP A 120 -28.03 11.20 -5.71
N GLN A 121 -27.08 12.00 -5.21
CA GLN A 121 -26.01 12.59 -6.03
C GLN A 121 -25.00 11.52 -6.46
N VAL A 122 -24.80 10.48 -5.65
CA VAL A 122 -23.97 9.32 -6.01
C VAL A 122 -24.59 8.55 -7.19
N LEU A 123 -25.93 8.50 -7.28
CA LEU A 123 -26.63 7.85 -8.39
C LEU A 123 -26.45 8.58 -9.74
N GLU A 124 -26.12 9.87 -9.73
CA GLU A 124 -25.83 10.64 -10.94
C GLU A 124 -24.49 10.22 -11.60
N ASN A 125 -23.63 9.49 -10.88
CA ASN A 125 -22.38 8.93 -11.38
C ASN A 125 -21.44 9.94 -12.07
N LYS A 126 -21.46 11.21 -11.63
CA LYS A 126 -20.68 12.30 -12.24
C LYS A 126 -19.16 12.05 -12.21
N SER A 127 -18.68 11.30 -11.22
CA SER A 127 -17.27 10.97 -11.03
C SER A 127 -16.80 9.73 -11.81
N HIS A 128 -17.66 9.11 -12.65
CA HIS A 128 -17.33 7.86 -13.35
C HIS A 128 -16.08 7.94 -14.21
N LEU A 129 -15.86 9.10 -14.86
CA LEU A 129 -14.69 9.30 -15.71
C LEU A 129 -13.39 9.13 -14.91
N ALA A 130 -13.33 9.58 -13.66
CA ALA A 130 -12.17 9.34 -12.80
C ALA A 130 -11.95 7.85 -12.50
N ASN A 131 -13.02 7.04 -12.42
CA ASN A 131 -12.90 5.59 -12.25
C ASN A 131 -12.38 4.90 -13.51
N LEU A 132 -12.81 5.36 -14.70
CA LEU A 132 -12.31 4.84 -15.98
C LEU A 132 -10.83 5.17 -16.15
N VAL A 133 -10.41 6.38 -15.78
CA VAL A 133 -9.00 6.79 -15.82
C VAL A 133 -8.18 5.96 -14.83
N CYS A 134 -8.67 5.75 -13.61
CA CYS A 134 -8.03 4.88 -12.62
C CYS A 134 -7.91 3.43 -13.10
N LEU A 135 -8.93 2.90 -13.79
CA LEU A 135 -8.86 1.57 -14.40
C LEU A 135 -7.83 1.53 -15.55
N ALA A 136 -7.76 2.58 -16.37
CA ALA A 136 -6.83 2.66 -17.49
C ALA A 136 -5.37 2.73 -17.04
N ILE A 137 -5.05 3.48 -15.97
CA ILE A 137 -3.68 3.53 -15.44
C ILE A 137 -3.28 2.18 -14.84
N LEU A 138 -4.14 1.53 -14.05
CA LEU A 138 -3.82 0.23 -13.44
C LEU A 138 -3.68 -0.88 -14.48
N PHE A 139 -4.52 -0.86 -15.52
CA PHE A 139 -4.42 -1.84 -16.59
C PHE A 139 -3.26 -1.53 -17.55
N GLY A 140 -2.93 -0.26 -17.73
CA GLY A 140 -1.78 0.18 -18.52
C GLY A 140 -0.45 -0.18 -17.87
N ASP A 141 -0.35 -0.06 -16.55
CA ASP A 141 0.83 -0.46 -15.76
C ASP A 141 1.19 -1.93 -16.01
N GLU A 142 0.20 -2.82 -15.87
CA GLU A 142 0.34 -4.26 -16.11
C GLU A 142 0.70 -4.62 -17.56
N PHE A 143 0.16 -3.87 -18.53
CA PHE A 143 0.51 -4.04 -19.94
C PHE A 143 1.99 -3.74 -20.17
N ILE A 144 2.44 -2.63 -19.62
CA ILE A 144 3.77 -2.09 -19.82
C ILE A 144 4.82 -2.96 -19.09
N ASP A 145 4.58 -3.32 -17.84
CA ASP A 145 5.43 -4.24 -17.07
C ASP A 145 5.53 -5.62 -17.73
N GLY A 146 4.40 -6.13 -18.22
CA GLY A 146 4.37 -7.39 -18.95
C GLY A 146 5.22 -7.36 -20.23
N ILE A 147 5.20 -6.25 -20.97
CA ILE A 147 6.07 -6.07 -22.14
C ILE A 147 7.54 -6.02 -21.71
N ALA A 148 7.88 -5.31 -20.63
CA ALA A 148 9.26 -5.24 -20.14
C ALA A 148 9.81 -6.62 -19.75
N GLN A 149 8.98 -7.44 -19.11
CA GLN A 149 9.32 -8.81 -18.72
C GLN A 149 9.48 -9.72 -19.94
N LEU A 150 8.60 -9.61 -20.93
CA LEU A 150 8.61 -10.47 -22.12
C LEU A 150 9.68 -10.06 -23.15
N TYR A 151 9.73 -8.78 -23.51
CA TYR A 151 10.59 -8.28 -24.59
C TYR A 151 11.99 -7.92 -24.10
N GLY A 152 12.13 -7.64 -22.80
CA GLY A 152 13.38 -7.21 -22.18
C GLY A 152 13.43 -5.70 -21.95
N LYS A 153 13.98 -5.30 -20.79
CA LYS A 153 14.11 -3.89 -20.41
C LYS A 153 14.98 -3.10 -21.39
N GLN A 154 16.02 -3.69 -21.95
CA GLN A 154 16.97 -2.97 -22.82
C GLN A 154 16.29 -2.55 -24.14
N GLU A 155 15.46 -3.43 -24.66
CA GLU A 155 14.70 -3.31 -25.88
C GLU A 155 13.61 -2.26 -25.72
N VAL A 156 12.86 -2.31 -24.60
CA VAL A 156 11.87 -1.29 -24.28
C VAL A 156 12.54 0.08 -24.07
N ARG A 157 13.69 0.15 -23.37
CA ARG A 157 14.46 1.40 -23.25
C ARG A 157 14.86 1.96 -24.61
N ALA A 158 15.29 1.12 -25.54
CA ALA A 158 15.69 1.56 -26.88
C ALA A 158 14.50 2.18 -27.64
N ILE A 159 13.29 1.61 -27.51
CA ILE A 159 12.06 2.19 -28.05
C ILE A 159 11.79 3.57 -27.43
N LEU A 160 11.84 3.67 -26.10
CA LEU A 160 11.54 4.90 -25.36
C LEU A 160 12.59 6.01 -25.59
N ALA A 161 13.82 5.64 -25.92
CA ALA A 161 14.89 6.58 -26.23
C ALA A 161 14.74 7.23 -27.62
N ASN A 162 13.80 6.78 -28.45
CA ASN A 162 13.59 7.34 -29.78
C ASN A 162 12.98 8.76 -29.69
N PRO A 163 13.73 9.82 -30.05
CA PRO A 163 13.25 11.20 -29.89
C PRO A 163 12.16 11.60 -30.89
N LYS A 164 11.84 10.73 -31.87
CA LYS A 164 10.79 10.99 -32.86
C LYS A 164 9.40 10.58 -32.37
N ILE A 165 9.29 9.90 -31.23
CA ILE A 165 8.03 9.35 -30.72
C ILE A 165 7.70 10.05 -29.41
N ASP A 166 6.56 10.75 -29.37
CA ASP A 166 6.01 11.26 -28.11
C ASP A 166 5.06 10.23 -27.50
N PHE A 167 5.48 9.66 -26.38
CA PHE A 167 4.70 8.66 -25.64
C PHE A 167 3.66 9.29 -24.71
N SER A 168 3.57 10.62 -24.64
CA SER A 168 2.67 11.33 -23.76
C SER A 168 1.23 11.29 -24.29
N LEU A 169 0.26 11.08 -23.40
CA LEU A 169 -1.14 11.30 -23.70
C LEU A 169 -1.37 12.80 -23.90
N ARG A 170 -1.93 13.17 -25.05
CA ARG A 170 -2.24 14.55 -25.40
C ARG A 170 -3.75 14.73 -25.54
N PHE A 171 -4.17 15.99 -25.59
CA PHE A 171 -5.54 16.33 -25.93
C PHE A 171 -5.62 17.51 -26.89
N LYS A 172 -6.68 17.53 -27.70
CA LYS A 172 -7.05 18.69 -28.53
C LYS A 172 -8.50 19.08 -28.23
N LEU A 173 -8.79 20.37 -28.35
CA LEU A 173 -10.17 20.86 -28.25
C LEU A 173 -10.85 20.67 -29.61
N THR A 174 -12.10 20.22 -29.58
CA THR A 174 -12.93 20.00 -30.76
C THR A 174 -14.23 20.81 -30.63
N GLY A 175 -14.99 20.96 -31.71
CA GLY A 175 -16.30 21.62 -31.66
C GLY A 175 -17.32 20.95 -30.72
N HIS A 176 -17.05 19.69 -30.32
CA HIS A 176 -17.89 18.89 -29.44
C HIS A 176 -17.26 18.60 -28.07
N GLY A 177 -16.12 19.23 -27.74
CA GLY A 177 -15.47 19.09 -26.45
C GLY A 177 -13.95 18.95 -26.53
N ALA A 178 -13.43 17.83 -26.01
CA ALA A 178 -12.00 17.49 -26.06
C ALA A 178 -11.82 16.04 -26.49
N GLU A 179 -10.73 15.77 -27.19
CA GLU A 179 -10.33 14.44 -27.65
C GLU A 179 -8.91 14.14 -27.14
N LEU A 180 -8.79 13.08 -26.37
CA LEU A 180 -7.55 12.48 -25.88
C LEU A 180 -6.98 11.52 -26.93
N TYR A 181 -5.68 11.57 -27.17
CA TYR A 181 -4.98 10.71 -28.14
C TYR A 181 -3.50 10.54 -27.81
N TYR A 182 -2.93 9.44 -28.28
CA TYR A 182 -1.48 9.24 -28.39
C TYR A 182 -1.05 9.49 -29.84
N GLU A 183 0.16 10.01 -30.05
CA GLU A 183 0.72 10.26 -31.39
C GLU A 183 1.42 9.04 -31.99
N PHE A 184 1.33 7.90 -31.30
CA PHE A 184 1.94 6.64 -31.70
C PHE A 184 0.92 5.50 -31.57
N ASP A 185 1.21 4.41 -32.27
CA ASP A 185 0.53 3.13 -32.11
C ASP A 185 1.56 2.08 -31.67
N ILE A 186 1.35 1.45 -30.51
CA ILE A 186 2.33 0.49 -29.98
C ILE A 186 2.52 -0.71 -30.92
N ARG A 187 1.52 -1.02 -31.75
CA ARG A 187 1.57 -2.12 -32.72
C ARG A 187 2.59 -1.88 -33.84
N GLU A 188 2.97 -0.62 -34.06
CA GLU A 188 4.00 -0.24 -35.02
C GLU A 188 5.40 -0.25 -34.39
N LEU A 189 5.48 -0.29 -33.06
CA LEU A 189 6.74 -0.18 -32.30
C LEU A 189 7.24 -1.52 -31.77
N LEU A 190 6.33 -2.46 -31.50
CA LEU A 190 6.67 -3.79 -31.01
C LEU A 190 6.65 -4.82 -32.15
N PRO A 191 7.53 -5.83 -32.11
CA PRO A 191 7.50 -6.91 -33.09
C PRO A 191 6.25 -7.79 -32.89
N ASP A 192 5.76 -8.39 -33.97
CA ASP A 192 4.53 -9.20 -33.95
C ASP A 192 4.58 -10.35 -32.94
N TRP A 193 5.74 -10.98 -32.75
CA TRP A 193 5.87 -12.06 -31.77
C TRP A 193 5.63 -11.59 -30.33
N VAL A 194 5.96 -10.34 -29.97
CA VAL A 194 5.63 -9.77 -28.65
C VAL A 194 4.13 -9.50 -28.56
N LEU A 195 3.55 -8.91 -29.61
CA LEU A 195 2.13 -8.58 -29.65
C LEU A 195 1.24 -9.83 -29.59
N ASP A 196 1.65 -10.90 -30.25
CA ASP A 196 0.89 -12.15 -30.34
C ASP A 196 1.15 -13.08 -29.15
N SER A 197 2.16 -12.79 -28.32
CA SER A 197 2.39 -13.49 -27.06
C SER A 197 1.28 -13.22 -26.06
N VAL A 198 0.99 -14.22 -25.23
CA VAL A 198 -0.08 -14.17 -24.23
C VAL A 198 0.48 -13.63 -22.92
N ASN A 199 -0.19 -12.62 -22.36
CA ASN A 199 0.07 -12.18 -21.00
C ASN A 199 -0.44 -13.25 -20.02
N GLU A 200 0.45 -13.80 -19.19
CA GLU A 200 0.14 -14.92 -18.29
C GLU A 200 -0.95 -14.59 -17.26
N LYS A 201 -1.03 -13.32 -16.84
CA LYS A 201 -1.99 -12.86 -15.83
C LYS A 201 -3.40 -12.75 -16.36
N TYR A 202 -3.59 -12.26 -17.58
CA TYR A 202 -4.91 -12.01 -18.16
C TYR A 202 -5.34 -13.05 -19.20
N GLY A 203 -4.42 -13.90 -19.68
CA GLY A 203 -4.71 -14.94 -20.66
C GLY A 203 -5.12 -14.41 -22.03
N ILE A 204 -4.73 -13.17 -22.37
CA ILE A 204 -4.98 -12.53 -23.66
C ILE A 204 -3.65 -12.14 -24.33
N SER A 205 -3.67 -12.03 -25.66
CA SER A 205 -2.51 -11.51 -26.39
C SER A 205 -2.22 -10.05 -26.00
N TYR A 206 -0.96 -9.61 -26.08
CA TYR A 206 -0.63 -8.19 -25.89
C TYR A 206 -1.33 -7.30 -26.92
N ARG A 207 -1.63 -7.82 -28.12
CA ARG A 207 -2.43 -7.14 -29.14
C ARG A 207 -3.86 -6.86 -28.67
N ASP A 208 -4.53 -7.85 -28.09
CA ASP A 208 -5.88 -7.70 -27.52
C ASP A 208 -5.86 -6.82 -26.27
N PHE A 209 -4.82 -6.96 -25.45
CA PHE A 209 -4.59 -6.11 -24.28
C PHE A 209 -4.53 -4.63 -24.70
N TYR A 210 -3.72 -4.30 -25.70
CA TYR A 210 -3.66 -2.95 -26.25
C TYR A 210 -5.00 -2.48 -26.83
N ALA A 211 -5.73 -3.34 -27.54
CA ALA A 211 -7.06 -3.01 -28.04
C ALA A 211 -8.04 -2.64 -26.91
N HIS A 212 -7.94 -3.30 -25.75
CA HIS A 212 -8.71 -2.94 -24.56
C HIS A 212 -8.29 -1.58 -23.97
N LEU A 213 -7.01 -1.23 -23.98
CA LEU A 213 -6.55 0.12 -23.58
C LEU A 213 -7.08 1.21 -24.52
N LEU A 214 -7.05 0.98 -25.83
CA LEU A 214 -7.65 1.87 -26.83
C LEU A 214 -9.17 2.02 -26.64
N PHE A 215 -9.85 0.93 -26.27
CA PHE A 215 -11.26 1.00 -25.90
C PHE A 215 -11.48 1.89 -24.67
N LEU A 216 -10.68 1.76 -23.61
CA LEU A 216 -10.79 2.62 -22.43
C LEU A 216 -10.57 4.09 -22.79
N LEU A 217 -9.59 4.39 -23.65
CA LEU A 217 -9.38 5.74 -24.20
C LEU A 217 -10.61 6.26 -24.95
N THR A 218 -11.23 5.41 -25.76
CA THR A 218 -12.48 5.75 -26.47
C THR A 218 -13.61 6.06 -25.50
N GLU A 219 -13.80 5.25 -24.45
CA GLU A 219 -14.81 5.51 -23.42
C GLU A 219 -14.53 6.79 -22.62
N MET A 220 -13.25 7.09 -22.32
CA MET A 220 -12.86 8.35 -21.70
C MET A 220 -13.26 9.56 -22.57
N ASN A 221 -13.01 9.51 -23.88
CA ASN A 221 -13.43 10.54 -24.83
C ASN A 221 -14.96 10.71 -24.89
N LEU A 222 -15.70 9.59 -24.92
CA LEU A 222 -17.17 9.61 -24.88
C LEU A 222 -17.72 10.27 -23.61
N HIS A 223 -17.06 10.09 -22.48
CA HIS A 223 -17.44 10.70 -21.21
C HIS A 223 -17.04 12.18 -21.13
N LEU A 224 -15.89 12.56 -21.68
CA LEU A 224 -15.48 13.97 -21.81
C LEU A 224 -16.48 14.79 -22.63
N GLY A 225 -16.98 14.25 -23.75
CA GLY A 225 -17.98 14.91 -24.59
C GLY A 225 -19.35 15.15 -23.93
N LYS A 226 -19.59 14.56 -22.75
CA LYS A 226 -20.83 14.74 -21.96
C LYS A 226 -20.68 15.76 -20.83
N LEU A 227 -19.48 16.30 -20.62
CA LEU A 227 -19.22 17.24 -19.54
C LEU A 227 -19.72 18.65 -19.88
N LEU A 228 -19.91 19.46 -18.85
CA LEU A 228 -20.20 20.88 -19.03
C LEU A 228 -18.97 21.60 -19.60
N ALA A 229 -19.18 22.64 -20.42
CA ALA A 229 -18.13 23.32 -21.15
C ALA A 229 -16.94 23.77 -20.27
N HIS A 230 -17.21 24.27 -19.06
CA HIS A 230 -16.17 24.70 -18.12
C HIS A 230 -15.37 23.55 -17.49
N GLN A 231 -15.88 22.32 -17.55
CA GLN A 231 -15.22 21.12 -17.01
C GLN A 231 -14.34 20.42 -18.05
N ILE A 232 -14.63 20.56 -19.35
CA ILE A 232 -14.00 19.79 -20.42
C ILE A 232 -12.48 19.96 -20.45
N LYS A 233 -11.99 21.20 -20.60
CA LYS A 233 -10.54 21.47 -20.70
C LYS A 233 -9.79 21.09 -19.40
N PRO A 234 -10.26 21.47 -18.20
CA PRO A 234 -9.62 21.03 -16.96
C PRO A 234 -9.61 19.51 -16.80
N ALA A 235 -10.71 18.82 -17.09
CA ALA A 235 -10.77 17.36 -16.98
C ALA A 235 -9.81 16.68 -17.96
N ALA A 236 -9.80 17.08 -19.24
CA ALA A 236 -8.87 16.52 -20.23
C ALA A 236 -7.40 16.75 -19.83
N SER A 237 -7.07 17.96 -19.35
CA SER A 237 -5.72 18.28 -18.85
C SER A 237 -5.30 17.40 -17.68
N LEU A 238 -6.18 17.17 -16.71
CA LEU A 238 -5.91 16.33 -15.54
C LEU A 238 -5.76 14.85 -15.92
N ILE A 239 -6.53 14.37 -16.91
CA ILE A 239 -6.39 13.02 -17.45
C ILE A 239 -5.03 12.82 -18.11
N CYS A 240 -4.61 13.76 -18.97
CA CYS A 240 -3.26 13.72 -19.54
C CYS A 240 -2.20 13.74 -18.44
N GLN A 241 -2.34 14.62 -17.45
CA GLN A 241 -1.39 14.76 -16.35
C GLN A 241 -1.23 13.46 -15.54
N VAL A 242 -2.32 12.79 -15.17
CA VAL A 242 -2.23 11.54 -14.38
C VAL A 242 -1.65 10.39 -15.20
N CYS A 243 -2.09 10.21 -16.45
CA CYS A 243 -1.56 9.15 -17.32
C CYS A 243 -0.06 9.35 -17.58
N ASN A 244 0.37 10.59 -17.85
CA ASN A 244 1.78 10.90 -18.11
C ASN A 244 2.64 10.73 -16.85
N LYS A 245 2.14 11.13 -15.67
CA LYS A 245 2.84 10.88 -14.41
C LYS A 245 3.05 9.39 -14.13
N CYS A 246 2.03 8.58 -14.36
CA CYS A 246 2.12 7.12 -14.24
C CYS A 246 3.14 6.53 -15.21
N PHE A 247 3.18 7.06 -16.44
CA PHE A 247 4.17 6.62 -17.41
C PHE A 247 5.59 7.07 -17.07
N ASP A 248 5.77 8.25 -16.49
CA ASP A 248 7.07 8.76 -16.06
C ASP A 248 7.65 7.97 -14.86
N THR A 249 6.80 7.42 -13.99
CA THR A 249 7.26 6.50 -12.94
C THR A 249 7.74 5.19 -13.54
N TYR A 250 7.03 4.63 -14.52
CA TYR A 250 7.51 3.47 -15.26
C TYR A 250 8.85 3.72 -15.98
N LYS A 251 9.05 4.89 -16.61
CA LYS A 251 10.36 5.26 -17.19
C LYS A 251 11.47 5.26 -16.14
N THR A 252 11.13 5.63 -14.90
CA THR A 252 12.08 5.60 -13.77
C THR A 252 12.41 4.16 -13.37
N ASP A 253 11.44 3.25 -13.35
CA ASP A 253 11.62 1.82 -13.04
C ASP A 253 12.36 1.05 -14.14
N LEU A 254 12.24 1.56 -15.36
CA LEU A 254 13.09 1.16 -16.47
C LEU A 254 14.47 1.77 -16.40
N ALA A 255 14.83 2.76 -15.59
CA ALA A 255 16.22 3.25 -15.55
C ALA A 255 17.17 2.15 -15.01
N GLN A 256 18.48 2.33 -15.15
CA GLN A 256 19.43 1.39 -14.56
C GLN A 256 19.27 1.40 -13.03
N TYR A 257 18.85 0.27 -12.47
CA TYR A 257 18.65 0.13 -11.04
C TYR A 257 19.99 0.16 -10.29
N ARG A 258 19.97 0.77 -9.11
CA ARG A 258 21.10 0.85 -8.19
C ARG A 258 20.60 0.66 -6.77
N HIS A 259 21.42 0.07 -5.89
CA HIS A 259 21.07 -0.18 -4.49
C HIS A 259 21.45 0.97 -3.54
N ASP A 260 22.31 1.88 -3.98
CA ASP A 260 22.90 2.99 -3.23
C ASP A 260 22.05 4.28 -3.28
N TYR A 261 20.72 4.14 -3.31
CA TYR A 261 19.83 5.30 -3.26
C TYR A 261 19.67 5.83 -1.83
N SER A 262 19.47 7.15 -1.68
CA SER A 262 19.25 7.78 -0.38
C SER A 262 17.79 7.65 0.08
N MET A 263 17.55 7.89 1.39
CA MET A 263 16.18 7.99 1.91
C MET A 263 15.38 9.08 1.19
N GLU A 264 16.00 10.22 0.87
CA GLU A 264 15.34 11.31 0.15
C GLU A 264 14.88 10.87 -1.25
N GLU A 265 15.74 10.13 -1.97
CA GLU A 265 15.41 9.59 -3.29
C GLU A 265 14.24 8.60 -3.21
N LEU A 266 14.25 7.69 -2.23
CA LEU A 266 13.16 6.75 -1.99
C LEU A 266 11.84 7.45 -1.68
N LEU A 267 11.85 8.44 -0.77
CA LEU A 267 10.67 9.21 -0.40
C LEU A 267 10.12 10.01 -1.57
N SER A 268 11.00 10.59 -2.39
CA SER A 268 10.65 11.33 -3.61
C SER A 268 10.08 10.42 -4.70
N TYR A 269 10.66 9.22 -4.86
CA TYR A 269 10.16 8.20 -5.78
C TYR A 269 8.73 7.80 -5.42
N GLN A 270 8.46 7.40 -4.17
CA GLN A 270 7.11 7.05 -3.74
C GLN A 270 6.12 8.21 -3.85
N GLN A 271 6.55 9.43 -3.53
CA GLN A 271 5.67 10.59 -3.67
C GLN A 271 5.24 10.80 -5.14
N ARG A 272 6.16 10.58 -6.10
CA ARG A 272 5.84 10.67 -7.52
C ARG A 272 4.95 9.51 -7.99
N LYS A 273 5.25 8.29 -7.55
CA LYS A 273 4.54 7.05 -7.92
C LYS A 273 3.10 7.02 -7.43
N ASP A 274 2.86 7.39 -6.18
CA ASP A 274 1.53 7.20 -5.58
C ASP A 274 0.84 8.52 -5.24
N ASP A 275 1.49 9.35 -4.43
CA ASP A 275 0.85 10.54 -3.85
C ASP A 275 0.37 11.52 -4.94
N GLN A 276 1.24 11.83 -5.91
CA GLN A 276 0.92 12.77 -6.98
C GLN A 276 -0.16 12.23 -7.92
N ILE A 277 -0.14 10.93 -8.23
CA ILE A 277 -1.15 10.30 -9.08
C ILE A 277 -2.53 10.40 -8.41
N ILE A 278 -2.62 10.03 -7.13
CA ILE A 278 -3.86 10.08 -6.37
C ILE A 278 -4.36 11.52 -6.21
N GLN A 279 -3.48 12.48 -5.94
CA GLN A 279 -3.88 13.88 -5.86
C GLN A 279 -4.51 14.38 -7.17
N VAL A 280 -3.90 14.09 -8.33
CA VAL A 280 -4.46 14.48 -9.64
C VAL A 280 -5.81 13.77 -9.90
N LEU A 281 -5.97 12.50 -9.50
CA LEU A 281 -7.26 11.80 -9.60
C LEU A 281 -8.35 12.43 -8.71
N LEU A 282 -7.98 12.90 -7.52
CA LEU A 282 -8.89 13.60 -6.61
C LEU A 282 -9.24 15.00 -7.14
N GLU A 283 -8.29 15.69 -7.76
CA GLU A 283 -8.54 16.95 -8.47
C GLU A 283 -9.49 16.75 -9.65
N LEU A 284 -9.26 15.72 -10.46
CA LEU A 284 -10.15 15.34 -11.57
C LEU A 284 -11.55 15.10 -11.03
N ARG A 285 -11.69 14.31 -9.96
CA ARG A 285 -12.99 14.06 -9.32
C ARG A 285 -13.63 15.35 -8.81
N CYS A 286 -12.87 16.27 -8.23
CA CYS A 286 -13.34 17.58 -7.78
C CYS A 286 -13.95 18.39 -8.94
N VAL A 287 -13.25 18.45 -10.08
CA VAL A 287 -13.73 19.09 -11.31
C VAL A 287 -15.01 18.45 -11.81
N LEU A 288 -15.06 17.11 -11.90
CA LEU A 288 -16.21 16.36 -12.39
C LEU A 288 -17.46 16.55 -11.50
N LEU A 289 -17.26 16.68 -10.19
CA LEU A 289 -18.32 16.95 -9.22
C LEU A 289 -18.70 18.43 -9.11
N ASN A 290 -18.08 19.31 -9.91
CA ASN A 290 -18.26 20.76 -9.88
C ASN A 290 -18.03 21.34 -8.48
N LYS A 291 -16.95 20.90 -7.83
CA LYS A 291 -16.52 21.35 -6.50
C LYS A 291 -15.36 22.33 -6.61
N HIS A 292 -15.20 23.19 -5.60
CA HIS A 292 -14.11 24.15 -5.55
C HIS A 292 -12.84 23.50 -5.00
N LEU A 293 -11.81 23.41 -5.83
CA LEU A 293 -10.53 22.76 -5.48
C LEU A 293 -9.93 23.28 -4.16
N LYS A 294 -9.92 24.60 -3.96
CA LYS A 294 -9.38 25.24 -2.74
C LYS A 294 -10.00 24.72 -1.43
N THR A 295 -11.26 24.30 -1.47
CA THR A 295 -11.96 23.74 -0.30
C THR A 295 -11.43 22.37 0.08
N TYR A 296 -10.96 21.58 -0.90
CA TYR A 296 -10.63 20.17 -0.70
C TYR A 296 -9.13 19.86 -0.72
N GLN A 297 -8.29 20.79 -1.20
CA GLN A 297 -6.86 20.57 -1.39
C GLN A 297 -6.14 20.04 -0.14
N ARG A 298 -6.43 20.60 1.05
CA ARG A 298 -5.85 20.12 2.32
C ARG A 298 -6.27 18.68 2.65
N HIS A 299 -7.47 18.27 2.23
CA HIS A 299 -7.96 16.91 2.46
C HIS A 299 -7.32 15.91 1.48
N PHE A 300 -6.95 16.33 0.26
CA PHE A 300 -6.34 15.44 -0.73
C PHE A 300 -5.02 14.86 -0.24
N ALA A 301 -4.18 15.67 0.42
CA ALA A 301 -2.95 15.20 1.04
C ALA A 301 -3.20 14.05 2.04
N ASN A 302 -4.22 14.19 2.91
CA ASN A 302 -4.56 13.13 3.86
C ASN A 302 -5.03 11.84 3.17
N TRP A 303 -5.77 11.95 2.05
CA TRP A 303 -6.19 10.77 1.31
C TRP A 303 -5.05 10.13 0.50
N SER A 304 -4.08 10.91 0.03
CA SER A 304 -2.89 10.36 -0.64
C SER A 304 -1.98 9.63 0.35
N LEU A 305 -1.83 10.17 1.58
CA LEU A 305 -1.09 9.51 2.65
C LEU A 305 -1.64 8.11 3.02
N MET A 306 -2.95 7.87 2.86
CA MET A 306 -3.50 6.52 3.02
C MET A 306 -2.94 5.55 1.98
N VAL A 307 -2.79 6.00 0.73
CA VAL A 307 -2.24 5.18 -0.36
C VAL A 307 -0.74 4.98 -0.15
N ARG A 308 0.00 6.02 0.25
CA ARG A 308 1.41 5.89 0.62
C ARG A 308 1.65 4.89 1.75
N SER A 309 0.78 4.88 2.76
CA SER A 309 0.83 3.85 3.80
C SER A 309 0.55 2.45 3.25
N MET A 310 -0.29 2.30 2.21
CA MET A 310 -0.47 1.01 1.54
C MET A 310 0.73 0.63 0.67
N GLN A 311 1.42 1.59 0.05
CA GLN A 311 2.65 1.31 -0.71
C GLN A 311 3.72 0.69 0.19
N VAL A 312 3.84 1.12 1.45
CA VAL A 312 4.77 0.48 2.41
C VAL A 312 4.39 -0.99 2.67
N TYR A 313 3.11 -1.33 2.63
CA TYR A 313 2.67 -2.73 2.70
C TYR A 313 3.03 -3.48 1.41
N ASP A 314 2.77 -2.88 0.24
CA ASP A 314 3.08 -3.48 -1.06
C ASP A 314 4.59 -3.71 -1.18
N ASP A 315 5.44 -2.78 -0.71
CA ASP A 315 6.90 -2.95 -0.63
C ASP A 315 7.30 -4.18 0.23
N ILE A 316 6.59 -4.47 1.32
CA ILE A 316 6.87 -5.67 2.13
C ILE A 316 6.42 -6.94 1.39
N GLN A 317 5.29 -6.88 0.69
CA GLN A 317 4.76 -8.02 -0.06
C GLN A 317 5.60 -8.35 -1.29
N ASP A 318 6.00 -7.34 -2.04
CA ASP A 318 6.69 -7.46 -3.33
C ASP A 318 8.22 -7.40 -3.17
N LEU A 319 8.72 -7.38 -1.94
CA LEU A 319 10.13 -7.38 -1.55
C LEU A 319 11.06 -8.18 -2.49
N ALA A 320 10.72 -9.44 -2.77
CA ALA A 320 11.55 -10.31 -3.58
C ALA A 320 11.50 -9.99 -5.09
N LEU A 321 10.37 -9.48 -5.58
CA LEU A 321 10.22 -9.00 -6.96
C LEU A 321 10.95 -7.67 -7.16
N ASP A 322 10.93 -6.83 -6.12
CA ASP A 322 11.47 -5.47 -6.15
C ASP A 322 12.98 -5.44 -5.98
N CYS A 323 13.54 -6.47 -5.34
CA CYS A 323 14.96 -6.57 -5.07
C CYS A 323 15.76 -6.62 -6.38
N GLY A 324 16.56 -5.58 -6.64
CA GLY A 324 17.29 -5.43 -7.91
C GLY A 324 16.47 -4.83 -9.05
N TYR A 325 15.23 -4.42 -8.79
CA TYR A 325 14.28 -3.93 -9.80
C TYR A 325 13.79 -2.51 -9.53
N GLN A 326 13.26 -2.24 -8.32
CA GLN A 326 12.68 -0.95 -7.94
C GLN A 326 13.08 -0.51 -6.53
N MET A 327 12.92 0.79 -6.25
CA MET A 327 13.21 1.34 -4.92
C MET A 327 12.15 0.86 -3.93
N ASN A 328 12.58 0.22 -2.85
CA ASN A 328 11.71 -0.45 -1.89
C ASN A 328 12.20 -0.18 -0.46
N PHE A 329 11.29 0.10 0.48
CA PHE A 329 11.66 0.43 1.86
C PHE A 329 12.36 -0.71 2.60
N VAL A 330 11.87 -1.92 2.45
CA VAL A 330 12.43 -3.08 3.16
C VAL A 330 13.82 -3.40 2.60
N CYS A 331 13.98 -3.36 1.28
CA CYS A 331 15.29 -3.46 0.64
C CYS A 331 16.25 -2.36 1.13
N TYR A 332 15.78 -1.12 1.22
CA TYR A 332 16.57 0.00 1.70
C TYR A 332 17.04 -0.21 3.14
N PHE A 333 16.14 -0.53 4.07
CA PHE A 333 16.54 -0.74 5.46
C PHE A 333 17.48 -1.94 5.63
N ALA A 334 17.22 -3.03 4.92
CA ALA A 334 18.08 -4.20 4.95
C ALA A 334 19.49 -3.87 4.45
N HIS A 335 19.60 -3.23 3.28
CA HIS A 335 20.87 -2.89 2.66
C HIS A 335 21.68 -1.89 3.50
N GLN A 336 21.02 -0.85 4.04
CA GLN A 336 21.71 0.24 4.73
C GLN A 336 22.02 -0.06 6.21
N PHE A 337 21.14 -0.78 6.91
CA PHE A 337 21.25 -0.96 8.37
C PHE A 337 21.40 -2.41 8.82
N PHE A 338 20.93 -3.39 8.04
CA PHE A 338 20.86 -4.79 8.49
C PHE A 338 21.49 -5.77 7.49
N PRO A 339 22.83 -5.81 7.36
CA PRO A 339 23.52 -6.65 6.36
C PRO A 339 23.16 -8.14 6.40
N LYS A 340 22.83 -8.67 7.58
CA LYS A 340 22.39 -10.07 7.72
C LYS A 340 21.04 -10.32 7.03
N GLU A 341 20.10 -9.39 7.17
CA GLU A 341 18.78 -9.47 6.52
C GLU A 341 18.93 -9.27 5.01
N TRP A 342 19.82 -8.36 4.57
CA TRP A 342 20.13 -8.16 3.16
C TRP A 342 20.72 -9.40 2.51
N ASN A 343 21.73 -10.01 3.12
CA ASN A 343 22.35 -11.23 2.60
C ASN A 343 21.35 -12.37 2.52
N TRP A 344 20.50 -12.54 3.55
CA TRP A 344 19.45 -13.54 3.53
C TRP A 344 18.47 -13.33 2.35
N LEU A 345 18.05 -12.08 2.10
CA LEU A 345 17.17 -11.75 0.97
C LEU A 345 17.82 -12.11 -0.37
N GLN A 346 19.09 -11.78 -0.56
CA GLN A 346 19.84 -12.12 -1.78
C GLN A 346 19.91 -13.63 -2.00
N GLU A 347 20.17 -14.41 -0.94
CA GLU A 347 20.28 -15.87 -1.00
C GLU A 347 18.95 -16.56 -1.31
N HIS A 348 17.83 -16.01 -0.81
CA HIS A 348 16.50 -16.66 -0.87
C HIS A 348 15.53 -15.98 -1.84
N GLN A 349 15.98 -14.99 -2.63
CA GLN A 349 15.12 -14.20 -3.51
C GLN A 349 14.28 -15.08 -4.45
N ALA A 350 14.92 -16.03 -5.13
CA ALA A 350 14.24 -16.91 -6.09
C ALA A 350 13.16 -17.77 -5.44
N GLU A 351 13.39 -18.24 -4.20
CA GLU A 351 12.42 -19.02 -3.44
C GLU A 351 11.25 -18.15 -2.99
N LEU A 352 11.53 -16.94 -2.50
CA LEU A 352 10.52 -16.00 -2.03
C LEU A 352 9.54 -15.58 -3.14
N ILE A 353 10.00 -15.48 -4.39
CA ILE A 353 9.14 -15.20 -5.56
C ILE A 353 8.09 -16.32 -5.79
N GLN A 354 8.41 -17.56 -5.40
CA GLN A 354 7.51 -18.71 -5.57
C GLN A 354 6.49 -18.85 -4.44
N LEU A 355 6.77 -18.26 -3.26
CA LEU A 355 5.87 -18.31 -2.11
C LEU A 355 4.68 -17.38 -2.30
N LYS A 356 3.52 -17.78 -1.77
CA LYS A 356 2.28 -17.00 -1.85
C LYS A 356 1.57 -16.96 -0.50
N GLY A 357 0.73 -15.96 -0.32
CA GLY A 357 -0.13 -15.86 0.87
C GLY A 357 0.66 -15.70 2.17
N LEU A 358 0.18 -16.35 3.23
CA LEU A 358 0.72 -16.17 4.59
C LEU A 358 2.12 -16.80 4.75
N GLU A 359 2.52 -17.77 3.92
CA GLU A 359 3.86 -18.36 3.96
C GLU A 359 4.95 -17.33 3.66
N GLN A 360 4.78 -16.57 2.58
CA GLN A 360 5.72 -15.52 2.18
C GLN A 360 5.84 -14.47 3.30
N GLN A 361 4.69 -14.03 3.84
CA GLN A 361 4.63 -13.04 4.91
C GLN A 361 5.32 -13.53 6.18
N MET A 362 5.14 -14.81 6.56
CA MET A 362 5.81 -15.42 7.70
C MET A 362 7.33 -15.52 7.47
N MET A 363 7.76 -15.99 6.30
CA MET A 363 9.19 -16.09 5.94
C MET A 363 9.89 -14.75 6.06
N VAL A 364 9.29 -13.69 5.51
CA VAL A 364 9.81 -12.32 5.56
C VAL A 364 9.78 -11.78 7.00
N SER A 365 8.68 -11.98 7.73
CA SER A 365 8.52 -11.50 9.12
C SER A 365 9.53 -12.14 10.10
N LEU A 366 9.94 -13.38 9.83
CA LEU A 366 10.91 -14.13 10.64
C LEU A 366 12.36 -13.79 10.31
N ASN A 367 12.68 -13.61 9.03
CA ASN A 367 14.07 -13.51 8.58
C ASN A 367 14.52 -12.06 8.29
N MET A 368 13.58 -11.12 8.15
CA MET A 368 13.86 -9.69 8.05
C MET A 368 13.11 -8.85 9.10
N PRO A 369 13.11 -9.26 10.39
CA PRO A 369 12.30 -8.63 11.42
C PRO A 369 12.62 -7.14 11.62
N ALA A 370 13.88 -6.72 11.55
CA ALA A 370 14.27 -5.32 11.79
C ALA A 370 13.81 -4.41 10.64
N SER A 371 14.05 -4.82 9.39
CA SER A 371 13.62 -4.06 8.20
C SER A 371 12.11 -3.95 8.11
N VAL A 372 11.38 -5.05 8.30
CA VAL A 372 9.91 -5.05 8.32
C VAL A 372 9.38 -4.14 9.42
N LEU A 373 9.98 -4.21 10.61
CA LEU A 373 9.57 -3.40 11.74
C LEU A 373 9.74 -1.90 11.47
N LEU A 374 10.88 -1.46 10.95
CA LEU A 374 11.10 -0.05 10.61
C LEU A 374 10.12 0.43 9.53
N SER A 375 9.85 -0.38 8.51
CA SER A 375 8.81 -0.10 7.51
C SER A 375 7.43 0.06 8.16
N MET A 376 7.07 -0.83 9.10
CA MET A 376 5.80 -0.71 9.84
C MET A 376 5.75 0.54 10.73
N GLN A 377 6.87 0.96 11.34
CA GLN A 377 6.94 2.21 12.11
C GLN A 377 6.79 3.44 11.21
N TYR A 378 7.34 3.40 10.00
CA TYR A 378 7.13 4.45 9.00
C TYR A 378 5.65 4.53 8.58
N ALA A 379 5.03 3.39 8.24
CA ALA A 379 3.59 3.34 7.94
C ALA A 379 2.73 3.84 9.11
N LYS A 380 3.10 3.50 10.35
CA LYS A 380 2.45 3.98 11.57
C LYS A 380 2.49 5.51 11.67
N GLN A 381 3.65 6.12 11.42
CA GLN A 381 3.82 7.57 11.48
C GLN A 381 2.95 8.30 10.44
N LEU A 382 2.89 7.78 9.20
CA LEU A 382 2.01 8.32 8.17
C LEU A 382 0.54 8.34 8.62
N VAL A 383 0.12 7.27 9.30
CA VAL A 383 -1.28 7.08 9.73
C VAL A 383 -1.63 7.90 10.97
N GLN A 384 -0.89 7.77 12.06
CA GLN A 384 -1.25 8.38 13.34
C GLN A 384 -1.08 9.91 13.34
N GLY A 385 -0.07 10.44 12.65
CA GLY A 385 0.22 11.87 12.64
C GLY A 385 -0.74 12.71 11.80
N ASN A 386 -1.36 12.12 10.76
CA ASN A 386 -1.97 12.91 9.67
C ASN A 386 -3.42 12.54 9.35
N LEU A 387 -3.84 11.30 9.61
CA LEU A 387 -5.16 10.81 9.19
C LEU A 387 -6.23 11.06 10.25
N ASN A 388 -7.46 11.29 9.82
CA ASN A 388 -8.60 11.34 10.76
C ASN A 388 -9.04 9.93 11.19
N TRP A 389 -9.90 9.85 12.21
CA TRP A 389 -10.37 8.56 12.77
C TRP A 389 -10.91 7.60 11.70
N VAL A 390 -11.73 8.06 10.74
CA VAL A 390 -12.30 7.18 9.71
C VAL A 390 -11.20 6.66 8.78
N GLN A 391 -10.31 7.53 8.34
CA GLN A 391 -9.19 7.18 7.48
C GLN A 391 -8.27 6.15 8.15
N GLN A 392 -7.95 6.34 9.43
CA GLN A 392 -7.14 5.39 10.20
C GLN A 392 -7.80 4.00 10.31
N LYS A 393 -9.13 3.94 10.50
CA LYS A 393 -9.88 2.67 10.51
C LYS A 393 -9.82 1.96 9.15
N ILE A 394 -9.97 2.71 8.06
CA ILE A 394 -9.89 2.16 6.71
C ILE A 394 -8.47 1.63 6.44
N THR A 395 -7.43 2.43 6.69
CA THR A 395 -6.04 2.01 6.46
C THR A 395 -5.67 0.81 7.32
N GLY A 396 -6.02 0.83 8.61
CA GLY A 396 -5.80 -0.30 9.50
C GLY A 396 -6.54 -1.57 9.05
N TYR A 397 -7.79 -1.45 8.58
CA TYR A 397 -8.52 -2.57 8.00
C TYR A 397 -7.83 -3.14 6.76
N LEU A 398 -7.39 -2.29 5.82
CA LEU A 398 -6.72 -2.72 4.60
C LEU A 398 -5.41 -3.44 4.91
N TRP A 399 -4.57 -2.88 5.79
CA TRP A 399 -3.36 -3.55 6.28
C TRP A 399 -3.67 -4.92 6.88
N LYS A 400 -4.62 -5.02 7.82
CA LYS A 400 -4.95 -6.32 8.43
C LYS A 400 -5.51 -7.33 7.43
N LYS A 401 -6.35 -6.87 6.50
CA LYS A 401 -6.92 -7.74 5.46
C LYS A 401 -5.81 -8.27 4.55
N ASN A 402 -4.87 -7.42 4.19
CA ASN A 402 -3.86 -7.74 3.21
C ASN A 402 -2.66 -8.50 3.83
N TRP A 403 -2.15 -8.01 4.95
CA TRP A 403 -1.00 -8.56 5.68
C TRP A 403 -1.32 -9.73 6.61
N PHE A 404 -2.52 -9.84 7.18
CA PHE A 404 -2.87 -11.00 8.04
C PHE A 404 -3.91 -11.92 7.42
N GLY A 405 -4.36 -11.64 6.19
CA GLY A 405 -5.44 -12.39 5.55
C GLY A 405 -6.82 -12.22 6.22
N TRP A 406 -6.99 -11.27 7.14
CA TRP A 406 -8.23 -11.16 7.91
C TRP A 406 -9.41 -10.78 7.03
N ASN A 407 -10.49 -11.57 7.11
CA ASN A 407 -11.68 -11.41 6.26
C ASN A 407 -11.38 -11.59 4.75
N LYS A 408 -10.29 -12.27 4.38
CA LYS A 408 -10.09 -12.82 3.04
C LYS A 408 -10.54 -14.28 3.03
N ASP A 409 -11.20 -14.69 1.95
CA ASP A 409 -11.50 -16.10 1.68
C ASP A 409 -10.24 -16.78 1.13
N LEU A 410 -9.27 -17.03 2.01
CA LEU A 410 -8.04 -17.73 1.66
C LEU A 410 -8.29 -19.23 1.51
N THR A 411 -7.68 -19.84 0.49
CA THR A 411 -7.60 -21.30 0.33
C THR A 411 -6.83 -21.95 1.49
N ALA A 412 -6.91 -23.27 1.62
CA ALA A 412 -6.19 -23.97 2.68
C ALA A 412 -4.66 -23.76 2.59
N ALA A 413 -4.10 -23.81 1.37
CA ALA A 413 -2.69 -23.57 1.13
C ALA A 413 -2.26 -22.13 1.49
N GLU A 414 -3.06 -21.13 1.11
CA GLU A 414 -2.74 -19.72 1.44
C GLU A 414 -2.84 -19.40 2.93
N ARG A 415 -3.51 -20.24 3.73
CA ARG A 415 -3.61 -20.08 5.19
C ARG A 415 -2.46 -20.74 5.95
N GLU A 416 -1.70 -21.60 5.29
CA GLU A 416 -0.52 -22.19 5.89
C GLU A 416 0.53 -21.08 6.03
N ALA A 417 0.94 -20.76 7.26
CA ALA A 417 1.92 -19.70 7.49
C ALA A 417 3.34 -20.26 7.67
N PHE A 418 3.45 -21.44 8.27
CA PHE A 418 4.74 -22.06 8.61
C PHE A 418 5.17 -23.17 7.65
N GLY A 419 4.44 -23.48 6.58
CA GLY A 419 4.75 -24.59 5.68
C GLY A 419 6.13 -24.43 5.03
N ALA A 420 6.35 -23.29 4.37
CA ALA A 420 7.64 -22.91 3.82
C ALA A 420 8.77 -22.91 4.87
N VAL A 421 8.53 -22.33 6.04
CA VAL A 421 9.51 -22.28 7.15
C VAL A 421 9.89 -23.69 7.62
N ALA A 422 8.89 -24.54 7.86
CA ALA A 422 9.09 -25.92 8.30
C ALA A 422 9.89 -26.72 7.27
N LYS A 423 9.58 -26.56 5.98
CA LYS A 423 10.24 -27.28 4.90
C LYS A 423 11.66 -26.78 4.64
N LEU A 424 11.82 -25.48 4.44
CA LEU A 424 13.08 -24.88 3.98
C LEU A 424 14.10 -24.75 5.10
N GLU A 425 13.67 -24.39 6.31
CA GLU A 425 14.60 -24.13 7.42
C GLU A 425 14.77 -25.33 8.37
N MET A 426 13.75 -26.20 8.47
CA MET A 426 13.75 -27.30 9.44
C MET A 426 13.72 -28.69 8.81
N GLY A 427 13.52 -28.81 7.49
CA GLY A 427 13.40 -30.09 6.80
C GLY A 427 12.18 -30.92 7.25
N LYS A 428 11.14 -30.27 7.80
CA LYS A 428 9.93 -30.91 8.32
C LYS A 428 8.72 -30.62 7.44
N LEU A 429 7.74 -31.53 7.47
CA LEU A 429 6.45 -31.32 6.80
C LEU A 429 5.52 -30.39 7.61
N SER A 430 5.69 -30.33 8.93
CA SER A 430 4.94 -29.45 9.81
C SER A 430 5.70 -29.25 11.12
N ILE A 431 5.30 -28.21 11.86
CA ILE A 431 5.86 -27.89 13.18
C ILE A 431 4.75 -27.76 14.21
N SER A 432 5.03 -28.23 15.42
CA SER A 432 4.10 -28.16 16.55
C SER A 432 3.91 -26.73 17.06
N PHE A 433 2.83 -26.51 17.82
CA PHE A 433 2.52 -25.22 18.44
C PHE A 433 3.70 -24.65 19.27
N THR A 434 4.35 -25.50 20.06
CA THR A 434 5.53 -25.13 20.86
C THR A 434 6.73 -24.76 19.98
N GLU A 435 7.01 -25.54 18.94
CA GLU A 435 8.12 -25.24 18.01
C GLU A 435 7.89 -23.92 17.26
N LYS A 436 6.64 -23.62 16.88
CA LYS A 436 6.29 -22.31 16.28
C LYS A 436 6.70 -21.17 17.22
N ILE A 437 6.34 -21.23 18.50
CA ILE A 437 6.65 -20.18 19.47
C ILE A 437 8.17 -20.05 19.68
N GLN A 438 8.86 -21.17 19.87
CA GLN A 438 10.32 -21.17 20.04
C GLN A 438 11.03 -20.56 18.83
N LEU A 439 10.58 -20.90 17.62
CA LEU A 439 11.14 -20.36 16.40
C LEU A 439 10.93 -18.85 16.31
N LEU A 440 9.69 -18.38 16.54
CA LEU A 440 9.37 -16.95 16.58
C LEU A 440 10.25 -16.19 17.59
N GLN A 441 10.41 -16.70 18.82
CA GLN A 441 11.27 -16.08 19.82
C GLN A 441 12.73 -16.07 19.38
N SER A 442 13.25 -17.19 18.87
CA SER A 442 14.66 -17.32 18.48
C SER A 442 15.03 -16.42 17.30
N LYS A 443 14.13 -16.22 16.34
CA LYS A 443 14.38 -15.41 15.14
C LYS A 443 14.16 -13.92 15.41
N ILE A 444 13.08 -13.55 16.12
CA ILE A 444 12.71 -12.16 16.32
C ILE A 444 13.45 -11.56 17.52
N LEU A 445 13.47 -12.24 18.68
CA LEU A 445 14.03 -11.66 19.91
C LEU A 445 15.57 -11.73 19.97
N SER A 446 16.21 -12.45 19.05
CA SER A 446 17.68 -12.51 18.97
C SER A 446 18.32 -11.32 18.25
N VAL A 447 17.50 -10.49 17.58
CA VAL A 447 17.95 -9.27 16.91
C VAL A 447 18.54 -8.32 17.93
N LYS A 448 19.80 -7.94 17.75
CA LYS A 448 20.51 -6.97 18.58
C LYS A 448 21.00 -5.83 17.71
N ASP A 449 20.30 -4.69 17.78
CA ASP A 449 20.67 -3.47 17.07
C ASP A 449 20.29 -2.23 17.90
N PRO A 450 21.11 -1.17 17.94
CA PRO A 450 20.80 0.06 18.68
C PRO A 450 19.50 0.78 18.25
N LEU A 451 19.06 0.59 17.01
CA LEU A 451 17.81 1.18 16.49
C LEU A 451 16.57 0.36 16.88
N ILE A 452 16.75 -0.87 17.35
CA ILE A 452 15.66 -1.82 17.57
C ILE A 452 15.53 -2.12 19.07
N SER A 453 14.52 -1.52 19.70
CA SER A 453 14.24 -1.74 21.11
C SER A 453 13.56 -3.09 21.36
N GLU A 454 13.67 -3.58 22.59
CA GLU A 454 13.03 -4.83 23.01
C GLU A 454 11.50 -4.78 22.82
N ASP A 455 10.85 -3.67 23.19
CA ASP A 455 9.40 -3.51 23.01
C ASP A 455 9.00 -3.50 21.53
N LEU A 456 9.85 -2.99 20.65
CA LEU A 456 9.64 -3.08 19.21
C LEU A 456 9.66 -4.55 18.75
N LEU A 457 10.65 -5.35 19.19
CA LEU A 457 10.73 -6.77 18.86
C LEU A 457 9.50 -7.56 19.35
N TYR A 458 9.07 -7.34 20.58
CA TYR A 458 7.85 -7.99 21.10
C TYR A 458 6.59 -7.49 20.40
N ALA A 459 6.49 -6.22 20.03
CA ALA A 459 5.36 -5.74 19.23
C ALA A 459 5.32 -6.39 17.83
N HIS A 460 6.48 -6.61 17.20
CA HIS A 460 6.61 -7.34 15.94
C HIS A 460 6.29 -8.83 16.10
N LEU A 461 6.75 -9.46 17.18
CA LEU A 461 6.37 -10.82 17.54
C LEU A 461 4.85 -10.97 17.65
N ALA A 462 4.18 -10.01 18.31
CA ALA A 462 2.72 -9.99 18.40
C ALA A 462 2.07 -9.90 17.01
N ASN A 463 2.59 -9.07 16.09
CA ASN A 463 2.08 -9.02 14.71
C ASN A 463 2.33 -10.35 13.99
N THR A 464 3.51 -10.96 14.15
CA THR A 464 3.87 -12.23 13.49
C THR A 464 2.99 -13.39 13.96
N VAL A 465 2.63 -13.41 15.25
CA VAL A 465 1.64 -14.35 15.82
C VAL A 465 0.28 -14.25 15.13
N LEU A 466 -0.13 -13.06 14.65
CA LEU A 466 -1.41 -12.88 13.96
C LEU A 466 -1.44 -13.44 12.53
N LEU A 467 -0.28 -13.80 11.96
CA LEU A 467 -0.18 -14.44 10.64
C LEU A 467 -0.60 -15.91 10.67
N ASP A 468 -0.35 -16.63 11.76
CA ASP A 468 -0.73 -18.04 11.87
C ASP A 468 -2.12 -18.18 12.53
N PRO A 469 -3.10 -18.84 11.89
CA PRO A 469 -4.46 -18.96 12.43
C PRO A 469 -4.56 -19.63 13.80
N GLU A 470 -3.69 -20.61 14.09
CA GLU A 470 -3.69 -21.35 15.36
C GLU A 470 -3.12 -20.48 16.49
N LEU A 471 -1.95 -19.87 16.26
CA LEU A 471 -1.33 -18.93 17.20
C LEU A 471 -2.23 -17.71 17.45
N CYS A 472 -2.78 -17.13 16.38
CA CYS A 472 -3.71 -16.00 16.44
C CYS A 472 -4.93 -16.33 17.29
N LYS A 473 -5.58 -17.49 17.07
CA LYS A 473 -6.73 -17.91 17.86
C LYS A 473 -6.38 -18.06 19.35
N ASN A 474 -5.24 -18.68 19.65
CA ASN A 474 -4.78 -18.86 21.03
C ASN A 474 -4.49 -17.49 21.68
N PHE A 475 -3.67 -16.66 21.05
CA PHE A 475 -3.32 -15.32 21.54
C PHE A 475 -4.56 -14.47 21.80
N MET A 476 -5.48 -14.38 20.83
CA MET A 476 -6.69 -13.57 20.94
C MET A 476 -7.67 -14.06 22.02
N SER A 477 -7.62 -15.35 22.37
CA SER A 477 -8.43 -15.92 23.45
C SER A 477 -7.94 -15.51 24.85
N CYS A 478 -6.64 -15.23 25.01
CA CYS A 478 -6.04 -14.76 26.25
C CYS A 478 -6.25 -13.25 26.52
N LEU A 479 -6.77 -12.52 25.54
CA LEU A 479 -6.98 -11.08 25.65
C LEU A 479 -8.37 -10.74 26.18
N ASN A 480 -8.44 -9.71 27.02
CA ASN A 480 -9.72 -9.11 27.38
C ASN A 480 -10.36 -8.37 26.19
N THR A 481 -11.64 -7.99 26.33
CA THR A 481 -12.42 -7.32 25.28
C THR A 481 -11.77 -6.03 24.78
N LYS A 482 -11.15 -5.24 25.66
CA LYS A 482 -10.50 -3.97 25.31
C LYS A 482 -9.26 -4.21 24.47
N ASP A 483 -8.38 -5.09 24.90
CA ASP A 483 -7.12 -5.40 24.21
C ASP A 483 -7.38 -6.05 22.84
N ARG A 484 -8.37 -6.96 22.79
CA ARG A 484 -8.84 -7.54 21.54
C ARG A 484 -9.36 -6.46 20.58
N TYR A 485 -10.17 -5.53 21.09
CA TYR A 485 -10.65 -4.41 20.30
C TYR A 485 -9.51 -3.55 19.77
N PHE A 486 -8.47 -3.28 20.57
CA PHE A 486 -7.31 -2.50 20.16
C PHE A 486 -6.54 -3.14 19.01
N LEU A 487 -6.16 -4.41 19.16
CA LEU A 487 -5.50 -5.15 18.08
C LEU A 487 -6.36 -5.20 16.82
N GLN A 488 -7.67 -5.40 16.98
CA GLN A 488 -8.55 -5.58 15.84
C GLN A 488 -8.96 -4.29 15.17
N GLN A 489 -9.11 -3.18 15.88
CA GLN A 489 -9.75 -1.97 15.36
C GLN A 489 -8.86 -0.75 15.42
N GLN A 490 -7.73 -0.82 16.13
CA GLN A 490 -6.80 0.30 16.33
C GLN A 490 -5.37 -0.11 15.96
N PHE A 491 -5.20 -0.86 14.87
CA PHE A 491 -3.93 -1.50 14.49
C PHE A 491 -2.68 -0.60 14.61
N PHE A 492 -2.70 0.56 13.94
CA PHE A 492 -1.61 1.55 14.01
C PHE A 492 -1.66 2.39 15.28
N GLN A 493 -2.84 2.60 15.84
CA GLN A 493 -3.03 3.37 17.06
C GLN A 493 -2.64 2.61 18.33
N PHE A 494 -2.42 1.31 18.25
CA PHE A 494 -2.18 0.49 19.42
C PHE A 494 -0.72 0.66 19.86
N PRO A 495 -0.46 1.14 21.09
CA PRO A 495 0.89 1.49 21.50
C PRO A 495 1.85 0.31 21.48
N THR A 496 3.07 0.55 21.01
CA THR A 496 4.11 -0.47 20.88
C THR A 496 4.36 -1.16 22.22
N GLN A 497 4.52 -0.40 23.30
CA GLN A 497 4.76 -0.95 24.65
C GLN A 497 3.58 -1.77 25.17
N GLN A 498 2.35 -1.36 24.89
CA GLN A 498 1.17 -2.11 25.30
C GLN A 498 1.07 -3.42 24.52
N LYS A 499 1.31 -3.39 23.20
CA LYS A 499 1.37 -4.59 22.35
C LYS A 499 2.46 -5.56 22.83
N ALA A 500 3.65 -5.05 23.15
CA ALA A 500 4.74 -5.82 23.72
C ALA A 500 4.35 -6.49 25.04
N ALA A 501 3.73 -5.74 25.96
CA ALA A 501 3.29 -6.26 27.25
C ALA A 501 2.23 -7.37 27.11
N LEU A 502 1.36 -7.30 26.10
CA LEU A 502 0.38 -8.36 25.84
C LEU A 502 1.04 -9.66 25.42
N VAL A 503 1.98 -9.62 24.47
CA VAL A 503 2.65 -10.84 24.01
C VAL A 503 3.58 -11.41 25.07
N LYS A 504 4.28 -10.56 25.85
CA LYS A 504 5.09 -11.00 27.00
C LYS A 504 4.24 -11.77 28.00
N ARG A 505 3.06 -11.25 28.34
CA ARG A 505 2.11 -11.93 29.24
C ARG A 505 1.61 -13.25 28.67
N TRP A 506 1.31 -13.29 27.37
CA TRP A 506 0.87 -14.50 26.69
C TRP A 506 1.95 -15.59 26.70
N LEU A 507 3.21 -15.24 26.40
CA LEU A 507 4.34 -16.17 26.48
C LEU A 507 4.52 -16.74 27.89
N LEU A 508 4.46 -15.88 28.91
CA LEU A 508 4.55 -16.31 30.31
C LEU A 508 3.44 -17.30 30.70
N GLN A 509 2.21 -17.11 30.20
CA GLN A 509 1.11 -18.04 30.42
C GLN A 509 1.32 -19.41 29.76
N LEU A 510 2.11 -19.44 28.69
CA LEU A 510 2.47 -20.67 27.96
C LEU A 510 3.76 -21.32 28.48
N GLY A 511 4.47 -20.68 29.43
CA GLY A 511 5.71 -21.19 30.01
C GLY A 511 6.97 -20.85 29.20
N PHE A 512 6.96 -19.76 28.43
CA PHE A 512 8.08 -19.26 27.62
C PHE A 512 8.63 -17.91 28.08
#